data_AF-A0A258G4C7-F1
#
_entry.id   AF-A0A258G4C7-F1
#
_cell.length_a   1.000
_cell.length_b   1.000
_cell.length_c   1.000
_cell.angle_alpha   90.00
_cell.angle_beta   90.00
_cell.angle_gamma   90.00
#
_symmetry.space_group_name_H-M   'P 1'
#
loop_
_entity.id
_entity.type
_entity.pdbx_description
1 polymer ?
#
loop_
_entity_poly.entity_id
_entity_poly.type
_entity_poly.pdbx_seq_one_letter_code
_entity_poly.pdbx_strand_id
1 'polypeptide(L)'
;MSRHVWKRLVVGKMVATNNLKKILPEEGVTQVQLAKASGLSEGTINKIYNGKRTPAPTSMFKILKGLNELSNRTYAITDVFPKYKPDGDDEQED
;
A
#
# COMPACT_ATOMS: atom_id res chain seq x y z
N MET A 1 -17.12 26.31 3.80
CA MET A 1 -16.11 25.37 3.26
C MET A 1 -15.04 25.14 4.31
N SER A 2 -15.13 24.04 5.06
CA SER A 2 -14.00 23.49 5.80
C SER A 2 -14.44 22.18 6.42
N ARG A 3 -13.82 21.07 6.03
CA ARG A 3 -13.92 19.81 6.78
C ARG A 3 -12.49 19.33 7.00
N HIS A 4 -11.90 19.84 8.08
CA HIS A 4 -10.79 19.17 8.74
C HIS A 4 -11.35 17.91 9.41
N VAL A 5 -10.97 16.73 8.93
CA VAL A 5 -11.28 15.46 9.58
C VAL A 5 -9.98 14.93 10.18
N TRP A 6 -9.98 14.80 11.50
CA TRP A 6 -8.85 14.55 12.37
C TRP A 6 -8.13 13.22 12.10
N LYS A 7 -6.79 13.25 12.18
CA LYS A 7 -5.91 12.08 12.27
C LYS A 7 -6.28 11.25 13.50
N ARG A 8 -6.93 10.11 13.30
CA ARG A 8 -7.13 9.09 14.34
C ARG A 8 -5.92 8.16 14.35
N LEU A 9 -5.03 8.34 15.33
CA LEU A 9 -3.98 7.37 15.65
C LEU A 9 -4.67 6.16 16.30
N VAL A 10 -4.58 4.98 15.67
CA VAL A 10 -5.00 3.72 16.26
C VAL A 10 -3.75 2.86 16.43
N VAL A 11 -3.25 2.77 17.66
CA VAL A 11 -2.24 1.78 18.06
C VAL A 11 -3.01 0.55 18.53
N GLY A 12 -3.01 -0.52 17.74
CA GLY A 12 -3.69 -1.76 18.12
C GLY A 12 -3.77 -2.81 17.01
N LYS A 13 -3.07 -3.92 17.22
CA LYS A 13 -2.94 -5.14 16.38
C LYS A 13 -1.97 -4.97 15.20
N MET A 14 -1.03 -5.91 15.08
CA MET A 14 -0.02 -5.99 14.02
C MET A 14 -0.70 -6.29 12.68
N VAL A 15 -1.28 -5.25 12.09
CA VAL A 15 -1.90 -5.25 10.76
C VAL A 15 -0.79 -5.08 9.74
N ALA A 16 -0.85 -5.83 8.63
CA ALA A 16 0.05 -5.65 7.49
C ALA A 16 0.01 -4.19 7.04
N THR A 17 1.06 -3.45 7.40
CA THR A 17 1.00 -1.98 7.43
C THR A 17 1.26 -1.48 6.01
N ASN A 18 0.24 -0.91 5.37
CA ASN A 18 0.32 -0.30 4.06
C ASN A 18 -0.47 1.00 4.02
N ASN A 19 -0.10 1.87 3.09
CA ASN A 19 -0.66 3.22 2.97
C ASN A 19 -1.76 3.34 1.89
N LEU A 20 -2.24 2.22 1.31
CA LEU A 20 -3.22 2.24 0.22
C LEU A 20 -4.54 2.92 0.62
N LYS A 21 -4.95 2.84 1.89
CA LYS A 21 -6.14 3.53 2.41
C LYS A 21 -6.07 5.05 2.30
N LYS A 22 -4.86 5.60 2.34
CA LYS A 22 -4.60 7.03 2.21
C LYS A 22 -4.33 7.41 0.76
N ILE A 23 -3.46 6.65 0.09
CA ILE A 23 -2.96 6.96 -1.25
C ILE A 23 -4.07 6.90 -2.30
N LEU A 24 -4.89 5.84 -2.28
CA LEU A 24 -5.88 5.63 -3.35
C LEU A 24 -6.93 6.76 -3.45
N PRO A 25 -7.54 7.24 -2.35
CA PRO A 25 -8.42 8.41 -2.41
C PRO A 25 -7.72 9.71 -2.82
N GLU A 26 -6.46 9.92 -2.41
CA GLU A 26 -5.68 11.12 -2.78
C GLU A 26 -5.42 11.18 -4.29
N GLU A 27 -5.23 10.03 -4.93
CA GLU A 27 -5.02 9.91 -6.38
C GLU A 27 -6.33 9.72 -7.18
N GLY A 28 -7.49 9.63 -6.51
CA GLY A 28 -8.75 9.33 -7.18
C GLY A 28 -8.82 7.92 -7.79
N VAL A 29 -8.01 6.98 -7.30
CA VAL A 29 -7.91 5.60 -7.80
C VAL A 29 -8.77 4.67 -6.96
N THR A 30 -9.51 3.76 -7.59
CA THR A 30 -10.29 2.72 -6.90
C THR A 30 -9.50 1.41 -6.72
N GLN A 31 -9.89 0.60 -5.75
CA GLN A 31 -9.29 -0.74 -5.55
C GLN A 31 -9.43 -1.64 -6.78
N VAL A 32 -10.53 -1.50 -7.52
CA VAL A 32 -10.80 -2.25 -8.76
C VAL A 32 -9.84 -1.85 -9.87
N GLN A 33 -9.59 -0.54 -10.04
CA GLN A 33 -8.61 -0.05 -11.01
C GLN A 33 -7.20 -0.54 -10.65
N LEU A 34 -6.82 -0.43 -9.38
CA LEU A 34 -5.53 -0.94 -8.91
C LEU A 34 -5.38 -2.45 -9.14
N ALA A 35 -6.43 -3.24 -8.91
CA ALA A 35 -6.42 -4.68 -9.17
C ALA A 35 -6.13 -4.98 -10.64
N LYS A 36 -6.82 -4.30 -11.55
CA LYS A 36 -6.61 -4.42 -13.00
C LYS A 36 -5.18 -4.03 -13.40
N ALA A 37 -4.70 -2.86 -12.97
CA ALA A 37 -3.35 -2.37 -13.32
C ALA A 37 -2.23 -3.22 -12.72
N SER A 38 -2.41 -3.74 -11.50
CA SER A 38 -1.43 -4.63 -10.85
C SER A 38 -1.49 -6.08 -11.35
N GLY A 39 -2.48 -6.45 -12.16
CA GLY A 39 -2.70 -7.84 -12.58
C GLY A 39 -3.01 -8.78 -11.41
N LEU A 40 -3.63 -8.27 -10.34
CA LEU A 40 -4.06 -9.02 -9.16
C LEU A 40 -5.59 -9.09 -9.10
N SER A 41 -6.12 -10.08 -8.39
CA SER A 41 -7.58 -10.15 -8.17
C SER A 41 -8.05 -9.06 -7.22
N GLU A 42 -9.27 -8.56 -7.43
CA GLU A 42 -9.91 -7.57 -6.55
C GLU A 42 -9.98 -8.05 -5.10
N GLY A 43 -10.25 -9.34 -4.88
CA GLY A 43 -10.23 -9.94 -3.55
C GLY A 43 -8.85 -9.91 -2.87
N THR A 44 -7.77 -10.00 -3.66
CA THR A 44 -6.39 -9.88 -3.15
C THR A 44 -6.09 -8.44 -2.75
N ILE A 45 -6.39 -7.47 -3.63
CA ILE A 45 -6.25 -6.04 -3.31
C ILE A 45 -7.09 -5.67 -2.10
N ASN A 46 -8.34 -6.12 -1.99
CA ASN A 46 -9.21 -5.81 -0.86
C ASN A 46 -8.65 -6.34 0.48
N LYS A 47 -8.06 -7.54 0.48
CA LYS A 47 -7.39 -8.09 1.68
C LYS A 47 -6.16 -7.27 2.05
N ILE A 48 -5.34 -6.87 1.08
CA ILE A 48 -4.13 -6.07 1.29
C ILE A 48 -4.50 -4.66 1.75
N TYR A 49 -5.42 -3.98 1.05
CA TYR A 49 -5.94 -2.65 1.37
C TYR A 49 -6.47 -2.57 2.80
N ASN A 50 -7.17 -3.62 3.27
CA ASN A 50 -7.66 -3.71 4.65
C ASN A 50 -6.61 -4.23 5.65
N GLY A 51 -5.38 -4.48 5.22
CA GLY A 51 -4.29 -5.00 6.03
C GLY A 51 -4.54 -6.42 6.56
N LYS A 52 -5.50 -7.14 5.98
CA LYS A 52 -5.84 -8.54 6.31
C LYS A 52 -4.82 -9.54 5.77
N ARG A 53 -3.96 -9.11 4.85
CA ARG A 53 -2.90 -9.92 4.24
C ARG A 53 -1.67 -9.08 3.96
N THR A 54 -0.50 -9.58 4.36
CA THR A 54 0.79 -9.07 3.90
C THR A 54 1.06 -9.64 2.50
N PRO A 55 1.22 -8.79 1.46
CA PRO A 55 1.63 -9.27 0.13
C PRO A 55 3.09 -9.76 0.15
N ALA A 56 3.42 -10.71 -0.72
CA ALA A 56 4.81 -11.05 -1.01
C ALA A 56 5.51 -9.88 -1.75
N PRO A 57 6.85 -9.78 -1.73
CA PRO A 57 7.58 -8.72 -2.42
C PRO A 57 7.17 -8.56 -3.89
N THR A 58 7.03 -9.67 -4.62
CA THR A 58 6.57 -9.67 -6.02
C THR A 58 5.19 -9.01 -6.19
N SER A 59 4.28 -9.22 -5.24
CA SER A 59 2.95 -8.59 -5.25
C SER A 59 3.02 -7.12 -4.84
N MET A 60 3.92 -6.74 -3.93
CA MET A 60 4.19 -5.33 -3.60
C MET A 60 4.64 -4.55 -4.82
N PHE A 61 5.58 -5.09 -5.61
CA PHE A 61 6.04 -4.45 -6.85
C PHE A 61 4.95 -4.34 -7.91
N LYS A 62 4.10 -5.36 -8.06
CA LYS A 62 2.93 -5.30 -8.96
C LYS A 62 1.96 -4.19 -8.56
N ILE A 63 1.68 -4.08 -7.26
CA ILE A 63 0.82 -3.02 -6.71
C ILE A 63 1.44 -1.65 -6.92
N LEU A 64 2.74 -1.50 -6.63
CA LEU A 64 3.48 -0.26 -6.84
C LEU A 64 3.45 0.19 -8.30
N LYS A 65 3.72 -0.75 -9.22
CA LYS A 65 3.69 -0.49 -10.66
C LYS A 65 2.29 -0.04 -11.11
N GLY A 66 1.25 -0.80 -10.75
CA GLY A 66 -0.12 -0.43 -11.11
C GLY A 66 -0.58 0.89 -10.48
N LEU A 67 -0.11 1.22 -9.28
CA LEU A 67 -0.36 2.52 -8.66
C LEU A 67 0.33 3.65 -9.44
N ASN A 68 1.62 3.51 -9.75
CA ASN A 68 2.39 4.52 -10.49
C ASN A 68 1.87 4.74 -11.92
N GLU A 69 1.27 3.72 -12.53
CA GLU A 69 0.60 3.85 -13.84
C GLU A 69 -0.72 4.64 -13.77
N LEU A 70 -1.41 4.59 -12.62
CA LEU A 70 -2.73 5.24 -12.44
C LEU A 70 -2.67 6.59 -11.73
N SER A 71 -1.54 6.92 -11.10
CA SER A 71 -1.37 8.12 -10.29
C SER A 71 -0.67 9.23 -11.06
N ASN A 72 -0.84 10.47 -10.59
CA ASN A 72 -0.18 11.64 -11.20
C ASN A 72 1.25 11.87 -10.68
N ARG A 73 1.72 11.00 -9.77
CA ARG A 73 3.07 11.08 -9.18
C ARG A 73 3.67 9.69 -9.04
N THR A 74 4.98 9.65 -8.87
CA THR A 74 5.71 8.41 -8.62
C THR A 74 5.82 8.14 -7.12
N TYR A 75 5.50 6.92 -6.73
CA TYR A 75 5.70 6.39 -5.38
C TYR A 75 6.89 5.42 -5.34
N ALA A 76 7.59 5.41 -4.22
CA ALA A 76 8.52 4.35 -3.85
C ALA A 76 7.80 3.19 -3.15
N ILE A 77 8.44 2.02 -3.09
CA ILE A 77 7.86 0.86 -2.41
C ILE A 77 7.63 1.13 -0.92
N THR A 78 8.49 1.92 -0.28
CA THR A 78 8.39 2.30 1.14
C THR A 78 7.27 3.31 1.40
N ASP A 79 6.89 4.13 0.41
CA ASP A 79 5.74 5.03 0.52
C ASP A 79 4.43 4.24 0.62
N VAL A 80 4.35 3.10 -0.09
CA VAL A 80 3.16 2.24 -0.11
C VAL A 80 3.21 1.19 1.01
N PHE A 81 4.39 0.61 1.23
CA PHE A 81 4.68 -0.48 2.17
C PHE A 81 5.87 -0.09 3.07
N PRO A 82 5.65 0.69 4.14
CA PRO A 82 6.74 1.26 4.96
C PRO A 82 7.54 0.22 5.76
N LYS A 83 7.01 -1.01 5.90
CA LYS A 83 7.71 -2.12 6.56
C LYS A 83 8.42 -3.06 5.59
N TYR A 84 8.43 -2.73 4.30
CA TYR A 84 9.20 -3.49 3.33
C TYR A 84 10.69 -3.29 3.62
N LYS A 85 11.38 -4.38 3.92
CA LYS A 85 12.85 -4.47 3.91
C LYS A 85 13.22 -5.34 2.71
N PRO A 86 14.10 -4.89 1.81
CA PRO A 86 14.67 -5.80 0.82
C PRO A 86 15.43 -6.89 1.58
N ASP A 87 15.08 -8.16 1.35
CA ASP A 87 15.85 -9.30 1.87
C ASP A 87 17.28 -9.17 1.30
N GLY A 88 18.24 -8.71 2.11
CA GLY A 88 19.62 -8.49 1.64
C GLY A 88 20.54 -7.61 2.50
N ASP A 89 20.02 -6.84 3.45
CA ASP A 89 20.86 -6.14 4.43
C ASP A 89 20.69 -6.80 5.80
N ASP A 90 21.45 -7.89 6.01
CA ASP A 90 21.83 -8.35 7.35
C ASP A 90 22.63 -7.23 8.03
N GLU A 91 21.93 -6.21 8.54
CA GLU A 91 22.44 -5.42 9.65
C GLU A 91 22.49 -6.37 10.85
N GLN A 92 23.63 -7.06 10.98
CA GLN A 92 24.10 -7.58 12.25
C GLN A 92 24.16 -6.37 13.20
N GLU A 93 23.17 -6.23 14.08
CA GLU A 93 23.37 -5.49 15.31
C GLU A 93 24.38 -6.30 16.14
N ASP A 94 25.60 -5.77 16.25
CA ASP A 94 26.66 -6.24 17.15
C ASP A 94 26.21 -6.28 18.62
#